data_AF-A0A2N5FVA2-F1
#
_entry.id   AF-A0A2N5FVA2-F1
#
_cell.length_a   1.000
_cell.length_b   1.000
_cell.length_c   1.000
_cell.angle_alpha   90.00
_cell.angle_beta   90.00
_cell.angle_gamma   90.00
#
_symmetry.space_group_name_H-M   'P 1'
#
loop_
_entity.id
_entity.type
_entity.pdbx_description
1 polymer ?
#
loop_
_entity_poly.entity_id
_entity_poly.type
_entity_poly.pdbx_seq_one_letter_code
_entity_poly.pdbx_strand_id
1 'polypeptide(L)' 'MSPALMKMWVSLASMGFMFISILMIYLSRYKLNNKPLKFISALVAYLLMIVSGLIILFVVLSGPTNE' A
#
# COMPACT_ATOMS: atom_id res chain seq x y z
N MET A 1 -23.16 4.74 7.80
CA MET A 1 -22.16 3.77 8.28
C MET A 1 -21.53 4.32 9.53
N SER A 2 -21.34 3.53 10.60
CA SER A 2 -20.60 4.01 11.76
C SER A 2 -19.17 4.39 11.31
N PRO A 3 -18.62 5.51 11.81
CA PRO A 3 -17.24 5.92 11.57
C PRO A 3 -16.21 4.79 11.77
N ALA A 4 -16.47 3.87 12.71
CA ALA A 4 -15.65 2.69 12.95
C ALA A 4 -15.62 1.73 11.76
N LEU A 5 -16.77 1.47 11.14
CA LEU A 5 -16.86 0.60 9.96
C LEU A 5 -16.10 1.21 8.78
N MET A 6 -16.22 2.53 8.58
CA MET A 6 -15.53 3.24 7.50
C MET A 6 -14.00 3.17 7.66
N LYS A 7 -13.48 3.36 8.87
CA LYS A 7 -12.04 3.21 9.15
C LYS A 7 -11.54 1.79 8.90
N MET A 8 -12.34 0.76 9.17
CA MET A 8 -11.98 -0.63 8.88
C MET A 8 -11.80 -0.89 7.38
N TRP A 9 -12.73 -0.40 6.56
CA TRP A 9 -12.64 -0.52 5.09
C TRP A 9 -11.43 0.21 4.52
N VAL A 10 -11.06 1.37 5.09
CA VAL A 10 -9.83 2.10 4.70
C VAL A 10 -8.58 1.30 5.07
N SER A 11 -8.53 0.67 6.26
CA SER A 11 -7.45 -0.25 6.63
C SER A 11 -7.35 -1.45 5.68
N LEU A 12 -8.49 -2.06 5.33
CA LEU A 12 -8.55 -3.19 4.40
C LEU A 12 -8.03 -2.79 3.02
N ALA A 13 -8.45 -1.63 2.50
CA ALA A 13 -7.95 -1.09 1.25
C ALA A 13 -6.44 -0.86 1.30
N SER A 14 -5.93 -0.35 2.42
CA SER A 14 -4.50 -0.10 2.62
C SER A 14 -3.67 -1.39 2.60
N MET A 15 -4.14 -2.45 3.27
CA MET A 15 -3.51 -3.77 3.23
C MET A 15 -3.53 -4.36 1.81
N GLY A 16 -4.62 -4.16 1.06
CA GLY A 16 -4.69 -4.52 -0.36
C GLY A 16 -3.66 -3.80 -1.22
N PHE A 17 -3.47 -2.49 -1.02
CA PHE A 17 -2.42 -1.71 -1.69
C PHE A 17 -1.01 -2.22 -1.36
N MET A 18 -0.76 -2.60 -0.11
CA MET A 18 0.53 -3.15 0.32
C MET A 18 0.81 -4.51 -0.35
N PHE A 19 -0.21 -5.36 -0.45
CA PHE A 19 -0.11 -6.65 -1.13
C PHE A 19 0.21 -6.49 -2.63
N ILE A 20 -0.47 -5.58 -3.32
CA ILE A 20 -0.19 -5.27 -4.73
C ILE A 20 1.23 -4.75 -4.91
N SER A 21 1.69 -3.86 -4.03
CA SER A 21 3.06 -3.34 -4.06
C SER A 21 4.09 -4.47 -3.95
N ILE A 22 3.92 -5.40 -3.01
CA ILE A 22 4.84 -6.54 -2.83
C ILE A 22 4.86 -7.44 -4.07
N LEU A 23 3.70 -7.73 -4.68
CA LEU A 23 3.63 -8.50 -5.92
C LEU A 23 4.36 -7.79 -7.07
N MET A 24 4.22 -6.47 -7.16
CA MET A 24 4.90 -5.65 -8.16
C MET A 24 6.42 -5.64 -7.95
N ILE A 25 6.90 -5.58 -6.70
CA ILE A 25 8.31 -5.73 -6.34
C ILE A 25 8.81 -7.13 -6.71
N TYR A 26 8.04 -8.17 -6.42
CA TYR A 26 8.41 -9.55 -6.74
C TYR A 26 8.57 -9.74 -8.25
N LEU A 27 7.60 -9.27 -9.05
CA LEU A 27 7.68 -9.27 -10.51
C LEU A 27 8.87 -8.46 -11.03
N SER A 28 9.11 -7.29 -10.44
CA SER A 28 10.26 -6.44 -10.79
C SER A 28 11.58 -7.16 -10.54
N ARG A 29 11.75 -7.84 -9.39
CA ARG A 29 13.02 -8.51 -9.03
C ARG A 29 13.28 -9.78 -9.81
N TYR A 30 12.26 -10.63 -10.00
CA TYR A 30 12.45 -12.00 -10.50
C TYR A 30 12.21 -12.18 -12.00
N LYS A 31 11.39 -11.34 -12.65
CA LYS A 31 11.01 -11.57 -14.06
C LYS A 31 11.59 -10.55 -15.06
N LEU A 32 12.06 -9.39 -14.59
CA LEU A 32 12.62 -8.36 -15.46
C LEU A 32 14.16 -8.41 -15.48
N ASN A 33 14.72 -8.89 -16.60
CA ASN A 33 16.14 -8.81 -16.91
C ASN A 33 16.55 -7.43 -17.49
N ASN A 34 15.58 -6.64 -17.95
CA ASN A 34 15.80 -5.33 -18.55
C ASN A 34 16.03 -4.26 -17.45
N LYS A 35 17.28 -3.81 -17.29
CA LYS A 35 17.72 -2.81 -16.30
C LYS A 35 16.80 -1.57 -16.17
N PRO A 36 16.34 -0.91 -17.26
CA PRO A 36 15.50 0.29 -17.14
C PRO A 36 14.06 -0.01 -16.68
N LEU A 37 13.44 -1.08 -17.19
CA LEU A 37 12.09 -1.48 -16.78
C LEU A 37 12.05 -1.93 -15.32
N LYS A 38 13.14 -2.55 -14.85
CA LYS A 38 13.33 -2.94 -13.45
C LYS A 38 13.33 -1.73 -12.53
N PHE A 39 14.03 -0.67 -12.93
CA PHE A 39 14.12 0.56 -12.14
C PHE A 39 12.75 1.26 -12.03
N ILE A 40 12.04 1.44 -13.14
CA ILE A 40 10.73 2.13 -13.15
C ILE A 40 9.69 1.35 -12.34
N SER A 41 9.60 0.04 -12.54
CA SER A 41 8.67 -0.81 -11.80
C SER A 41 8.97 -0.84 -10.29
N ALA A 42 10.25 -0.87 -9.91
CA ALA A 42 10.66 -0.78 -8.51
C ALA A 42 10.34 0.59 -7.89
N LEU A 43 10.52 1.69 -8.65
CA LEU A 43 10.19 3.05 -8.22
C LEU A 43 8.69 3.20 -7.94
N VAL A 44 7.85 2.74 -8.87
CA VAL A 44 6.38 2.77 -8.71
C VAL A 44 5.95 1.91 -7.53
N ALA A 45 6.55 0.73 -7.35
CA ALA A 45 6.20 -0.14 -6.24
C ALA A 45 6.59 0.47 -4.88
N TYR A 46 7.78 1.10 -4.79
CA TYR A 46 8.19 1.83 -3.58
C TYR A 46 7.27 3.01 -3.27
N LEU A 47 6.84 3.77 -4.28
CA LEU A 47 5.86 4.84 -4.11
C LEU A 47 4.53 4.30 -3.57
N LEU A 48 4.02 3.21 -4.14
CA LEU A 48 2.81 2.54 -3.62
C LEU A 48 2.97 2.08 -2.16
N MET A 49 4.16 1.58 -1.80
CA MET A 49 4.43 1.11 -0.44
C MET A 49 4.45 2.28 0.55
N ILE A 50 5.07 3.41 0.17
CA ILE A 50 5.09 4.63 0.98
C ILE A 50 3.66 5.18 1.15
N VAL A 51 2.88 5.27 0.06
CA VAL A 51 1.50 5.76 0.11
C VAL A 51 0.63 4.85 0.99
N SER A 52 0.74 3.54 0.86
CA SER A 52 0.03 2.57 1.73
C SER A 52 0.41 2.74 3.20
N GLY A 53 1.71 2.91 3.49
CA GLY A 53 2.22 3.19 4.83
C GLY A 53 1.68 4.49 5.41
N LEU A 54 1.62 5.56 4.62
CA LEU A 54 1.04 6.84 5.02
C LEU A 54 -0.46 6.71 5.32
N ILE A 55 -1.23 6.01 4.48
CA ILE A 55 -2.67 5.80 4.71
C ILE A 55 -2.90 5.05 6.04
N ILE A 56 -2.13 3.99 6.32
CA ILE A 56 -2.20 3.27 7.61
C ILE A 56 -1.84 4.18 8.78
N LEU A 57 -0.81 5.01 8.64
CA LEU A 57 -0.41 5.98 9.65
C LEU A 57 -1.54 6.96 9.97
N PHE A 58 -2.20 7.51 8.94
CA PHE A 58 -3.37 8.37 9.10
C PHE A 58 -4.53 7.66 9.77
N VAL A 59 -4.80 6.39 9.42
CA VAL A 59 -5.88 5.61 10.05
C VAL A 59 -5.59 5.31 11.52
N VAL A 60 -4.36 4.92 11.86
CA VAL A 60 -3.95 4.59 13.24
C VAL A 60 -3.91 5.84 14.12
N LEU A 61 -3.36 6.95 13.62
CA LEU A 61 -3.34 8.23 14.34
C LEU A 61 -4.73 8.83 14.53
N SER A 62 -5.67 8.53 13.64
CA SER A 62 -7.08 8.94 13.80
C SER A 62 -7.78 8.25 14.97
N GLY A 63 -7.10 7.36 15.69
CA GLY A 63 -7.58 6.69 16.91
C GLY A 63 -8.83 5.82 16.68
N PRO A 64 -9.27 5.04 17.67
CA PRO A 64 -10.62 4.49 17.63
C PRO A 64 -11.59 5.67 17.54
N THR A 65 -12.35 5.77 16.44
CA THR A 65 -13.54 6.64 16.46
C THR A 65 -14.43 6.10 17.54
N ASN A 66 -14.54 6.83 18.65
CA ASN A 66 -15.68 6.67 19.50
C ASN A 66 -16.88 7.16 18.69
N GLU A 67 -17.90 6.29 18.61
CA GLU A 67 -19.20 6.47 17.97
C GLU A 67 -19.23 6.24 16.44
#